data_AF-A0A527GDJ5-F1
#
_entry.id   AF-A0A527GDJ5-F1
#
_cell.length_a   1.000
_cell.length_b   1.000
_cell.length_c   1.000
_cell.angle_alpha   90.00
_cell.angle_beta   90.00
_cell.angle_gamma   90.00
#
_symmetry.space_group_name_H-M   'P 1'
#
loop_
_entity.id
_entity.type
_entity.pdbx_description
1 polymer ?
#
loop_
_entity_poly.entity_id
_entity_poly.type
_entity_poly.pdbx_seq_one_letter_code
_entity_poly.pdbx_strand_id
1 'polypeptide(L)'
;MVSLLRNQKVRNALLQILYVGSIAAMVLAGIVIARQNLAAQGITSGFDFLFKSTGWDLNFSLLPATANDPYWWYFLIGIINTLFLGTVGLTLATIV
;
A
#
# COMPACT_ATOMS: atom_id res chain seq x y z
N MET A 1 17.52 38.87 -17.78
CA MET A 1 16.64 37.94 -17.05
C MET A 1 15.13 38.16 -17.31
N VAL A 2 14.65 39.39 -17.56
CA VAL A 2 13.21 39.68 -17.79
C VAL A 2 12.67 39.22 -19.17
N SER A 3 13.55 39.01 -20.17
CA SER A 3 13.13 38.65 -21.53
C SER A 3 12.49 37.24 -21.65
N LEU A 4 12.90 36.29 -20.80
CA LEU A 4 12.38 34.91 -20.80
C LEU A 4 10.91 34.83 -20.36
N LEU A 5 10.49 35.67 -19.41
CA LEU A 5 9.10 35.74 -18.92
C LEU A 5 8.13 36.39 -19.92
N ARG A 6 8.65 37.14 -20.90
CA ARG A 6 7.85 37.75 -21.96
C ARG A 6 7.44 36.74 -23.04
N ASN A 7 8.19 35.65 -23.16
CA ASN A 7 7.89 34.59 -24.12
C ASN A 7 6.68 33.77 -23.63
N GLN A 8 5.58 33.83 -24.36
CA GLN A 8 4.28 33.24 -23.98
C GLN A 8 4.38 31.74 -23.67
N LYS A 9 5.24 31.00 -24.38
CA LYS A 9 5.45 29.56 -24.13
C LYS A 9 6.12 29.31 -22.78
N VAL A 10 7.16 30.09 -22.43
CA VAL A 10 7.89 29.95 -21.16
C VAL A 10 7.01 30.37 -19.99
N ARG A 11 6.26 31.47 -20.12
CA ARG A 11 5.30 31.92 -19.10
C ARG A 11 4.22 30.89 -18.83
N ASN A 12 3.61 30.32 -19.87
CA ASN A 12 2.56 29.32 -19.71
C ASN A 12 3.09 28.03 -19.06
N ALA A 13 4.28 27.56 -19.46
CA ALA A 13 4.90 26.39 -18.84
C ALA A 13 5.21 26.62 -17.35
N LEU A 14 5.74 27.79 -16.99
CA LEU A 14 5.99 28.16 -15.60
C LEU A 14 4.71 28.18 -14.76
N LEU A 15 3.64 28.80 -15.27
CA LEU A 15 2.35 28.85 -14.58
C LEU A 15 1.74 27.45 -14.42
N GLN A 16 1.86 26.58 -15.42
CA GLN A 16 1.36 25.20 -15.36
C GLN A 16 2.14 24.36 -14.33
N ILE A 17 3.48 24.47 -14.31
CA ILE A 17 4.30 23.78 -13.31
C ILE A 17 3.95 24.27 -11.91
N LEU A 18 3.76 25.59 -11.74
CA LEU A 18 3.40 26.17 -10.46
C LEU A 18 2.02 25.69 -10.00
N TYR A 19 1.05 25.60 -10.91
CA TYR A 19 -0.28 25.08 -10.62
C TYR A 19 -0.29 23.59 -10.28
N VAL A 20 0.36 22.74 -11.07
CA VAL A 20 0.46 21.30 -10.78
C VAL A 20 1.24 21.08 -9.49
N GLY A 21 2.33 21.83 -9.29
CA GLY A 21 3.13 21.80 -8.08
C GLY A 21 2.35 22.22 -6.84
N SER A 22 1.49 23.25 -6.93
CA SER A 22 0.67 23.69 -5.80
C SER A 22 -0.40 22.65 -5.44
N ILE A 23 -1.03 22.00 -6.43
CA ILE A 23 -1.96 20.90 -6.18
C ILE A 23 -1.24 19.72 -5.52
N ALA A 24 -0.10 19.30 -6.05
CA ALA A 24 0.68 18.21 -5.48
C ALA A 24 1.11 18.53 -4.04
N ALA A 25 1.57 19.75 -3.77
CA ALA A 25 1.91 20.21 -2.44
C ALA A 25 0.70 20.20 -1.50
N MET A 26 -0.48 20.62 -1.97
CA MET A 26 -1.72 20.59 -1.18
C MET A 26 -2.13 19.15 -0.81
N VAL A 27 -2.06 18.22 -1.76
CA VAL A 27 -2.35 16.79 -1.50
C VAL A 27 -1.34 16.20 -0.52
N LEU A 28 -0.04 16.46 -0.71
CA LEU A 28 1.01 15.99 0.20
C LEU A 28 0.84 16.55 1.61
N ALA A 29 0.55 17.85 1.73
CA ALA A 29 0.25 18.47 3.02
C ALA A 29 -0.96 17.82 3.69
N GLY A 30 -2.04 17.58 2.94
CA GLY A 30 -3.22 16.87 3.43
C GLY A 30 -2.89 15.47 3.96
N ILE A 31 -2.08 14.69 3.25
CA ILE A 31 -1.65 13.36 3.70
C ILE A 31 -0.83 13.44 4.98
N VAL A 32 0.12 14.37 5.07
CA VAL A 32 0.99 14.52 6.25
C VAL A 32 0.17 14.93 7.47
N ILE A 33 -0.71 15.93 7.33
CA ILE A 33 -1.59 16.39 8.41
C ILE A 33 -2.54 15.27 8.85
N ALA A 34 -3.15 14.56 7.91
CA ALA A 34 -4.03 13.44 8.22
C ALA A 34 -3.28 12.34 8.99
N ARG A 35 -2.08 11.95 8.55
CA ARG A 35 -1.25 10.98 9.25
C ARG A 35 -0.89 11.42 10.67
N GLN A 36 -0.51 12.68 10.85
CA GLN A 36 -0.19 13.24 12.18
C GLN A 36 -1.41 13.23 13.11
N ASN A 37 -2.59 13.61 12.61
CA ASN A 37 -3.83 13.60 13.38
C ASN A 37 -4.28 12.18 13.76
N LEU A 38 -4.17 11.22 12.83
CA LEU A 38 -4.50 9.82 13.10
C LEU A 38 -3.53 9.21 14.12
N ALA A 39 -2.23 9.49 13.99
CA ALA A 39 -1.24 9.05 14.96
C ALA A 39 -1.48 9.63 16.36
N ALA A 40 -1.86 10.91 16.47
CA ALA A 40 -2.19 11.55 17.74
C ALA A 40 -3.44 10.92 18.41
N GLN A 41 -4.35 10.34 17.62
CA GLN A 41 -5.51 9.59 18.11
C GLN A 41 -5.21 8.11 18.39
N GLY A 42 -3.96 7.67 18.25
CA GLY A 42 -3.57 6.26 18.39
C GLY A 42 -4.04 5.36 17.25
N ILE A 43 -4.60 5.93 16.17
CA ILE A 43 -5.03 5.18 14.99
C ILE A 43 -3.78 4.88 14.16
N THR A 44 -3.33 3.63 14.21
CA THR A 44 -2.23 3.16 13.36
C THR A 44 -2.71 3.10 11.91
N SER A 45 -2.46 4.16 11.13
CA SER A 45 -2.78 4.22 9.70
C SER A 45 -1.60 3.76 8.85
N GLY A 46 -1.88 3.14 7.69
CA GLY A 46 -0.85 2.73 6.73
C GLY A 46 -0.61 1.23 6.69
N PHE A 47 0.57 0.82 6.24
CA PHE A 47 0.94 -0.59 6.03
C PHE A 47 1.84 -1.15 7.14
N ASP A 48 2.15 -0.38 8.18
CA ASP A 48 3.01 -0.84 9.28
C ASP A 48 2.43 -2.06 10.00
N PHE A 49 1.10 -2.25 9.95
CA PHE A 49 0.46 -3.45 10.48
C PHE A 49 0.99 -4.74 9.82
N LEU A 50 1.39 -4.68 8.54
CA LEU A 50 1.92 -5.84 7.82
C LEU A 50 3.13 -6.44 8.51
N PHE A 51 3.94 -5.63 9.18
CA PHE A 51 5.18 -6.04 9.84
C PHE A 51 4.99 -6.33 11.34
N LYS A 52 3.77 -6.19 11.87
CA LYS A 52 3.46 -6.58 13.25
C LYS A 52 3.23 -8.09 13.32
N SER A 53 3.63 -8.70 14.45
CA SER A 53 3.29 -10.08 14.78
C SER A 53 1.77 -10.26 14.84
N THR A 54 1.29 -11.39 14.35
CA THR A 54 -0.15 -11.70 14.33
C THR A 54 -0.71 -11.99 15.72
N GLY A 55 0.07 -12.64 16.59
CA GLY A 55 -0.34 -13.02 17.94
C GLY A 55 -1.33 -14.19 17.97
N TRP A 56 -1.53 -14.88 16.85
CA TRP A 56 -2.36 -16.08 16.72
C TRP A 56 -1.75 -17.02 15.69
N ASP A 57 -1.92 -18.33 15.90
CA ASP A 57 -1.41 -19.38 15.02
C ASP A 57 -2.43 -19.78 13.94
N LEU A 58 -1.92 -20.26 12.79
CA LEU A 58 -2.73 -20.85 11.72
C LEU A 58 -3.05 -22.32 12.04
N ASN A 59 -4.33 -22.68 11.95
CA ASN A 59 -4.77 -24.08 12.11
C ASN A 59 -4.16 -25.02 11.05
N PHE A 60 -4.00 -24.52 9.82
CA PHE A 60 -3.40 -25.23 8.71
C PHE A 60 -2.52 -24.29 7.90
N SER A 61 -1.28 -24.70 7.66
CA SER A 61 -0.35 -23.98 6.80
C SER A 61 0.54 -24.97 6.04
N LEU A 62 0.74 -24.73 4.75
CA LEU A 62 1.69 -25.50 3.94
C LEU A 62 3.13 -25.09 4.21
N LEU A 63 3.33 -23.84 4.61
CA LEU A 63 4.62 -23.31 5.04
C LEU A 63 4.63 -23.14 6.56
N PRO A 64 5.79 -23.30 7.24
CA PRO A 64 5.90 -23.02 8.66
C PRO A 64 5.54 -21.57 8.97
N ALA A 65 4.65 -21.39 9.94
CA ALA A 65 4.31 -20.10 10.52
C ALA A 65 4.01 -20.27 12.00
N THR A 66 4.33 -19.23 12.75
CA THR A 66 4.12 -19.12 14.19
C THR A 66 3.41 -17.80 14.49
N ALA A 67 2.78 -17.68 15.65
CA ALA A 67 2.11 -16.45 16.08
C ALA A 67 3.02 -15.22 16.13
N ASN A 68 4.34 -15.41 16.16
CA ASN A 68 5.32 -14.32 16.17
C ASN A 68 5.62 -13.76 14.77
N ASP A 69 5.23 -14.47 13.70
CA ASP A 69 5.51 -14.04 12.34
C ASP A 69 4.60 -12.87 11.92
N PRO A 70 5.04 -12.03 10.96
CA PRO A 70 4.34 -10.82 10.58
C PRO A 70 3.08 -11.06 9.73
N TYR A 71 2.12 -10.14 9.77
CA TYR A 71 0.88 -10.22 8.98
C TYR A 71 1.09 -10.44 7.47
N TRP A 72 2.12 -9.84 6.86
CA TRP A 72 2.39 -10.05 5.43
C TRP A 72 2.70 -11.52 5.11
N TRP A 73 3.36 -12.23 6.03
CA TRP A 73 3.66 -13.66 5.88
C TRP A 73 2.39 -14.50 5.93
N TYR A 74 1.48 -14.17 6.85
CA TYR A 74 0.18 -14.83 6.96
C TYR A 74 -0.69 -14.62 5.73
N PHE A 75 -0.67 -13.42 5.12
CA PHE A 75 -1.39 -13.19 3.86
C PHE A 75 -0.82 -14.02 2.71
N LEU A 76 0.51 -14.11 2.61
CA LEU A 76 1.17 -14.95 1.61
C LEU A 76 0.79 -16.43 1.79
N ILE A 77 0.82 -16.93 3.03
CA ILE A 77 0.41 -18.30 3.35
C ILE A 77 -1.06 -18.54 3.00
N GLY A 78 -1.94 -17.58 3.30
CA GLY A 78 -3.34 -17.66 2.93
C GLY A 78 -3.53 -17.87 1.42
N ILE A 79 -2.81 -17.08 0.60
CA ILE A 79 -2.82 -17.23 -0.86
C ILE A 79 -2.31 -18.62 -1.28
N ILE A 80 -1.18 -19.07 -0.72
CA ILE A 80 -0.58 -20.37 -1.04
C ILE A 80 -1.54 -21.52 -0.69
N ASN A 81 -2.15 -21.48 0.50
CA ASN A 81 -3.12 -22.48 0.93
C ASN A 81 -4.34 -22.53 0.00
N THR A 82 -4.89 -21.37 -0.38
CA THR A 82 -6.02 -21.29 -1.32
C THR A 82 -5.65 -21.83 -2.70
N LEU A 83 -4.47 -21.48 -3.22
CA LEU A 83 -3.99 -22.00 -4.50
C LEU A 83 -3.81 -23.52 -4.45
N PHE A 84 -3.19 -24.05 -3.40
CA PHE A 84 -3.03 -25.49 -3.23
C PHE A 84 -4.38 -26.23 -3.20
N LEU A 85 -5.31 -25.77 -2.35
CA LEU A 85 -6.63 -26.38 -2.26
C LEU A 85 -7.39 -26.28 -3.59
N GLY A 86 -7.31 -25.13 -4.26
CA GLY A 86 -7.91 -24.90 -5.57
C GLY A 86 -7.33 -25.81 -6.64
N THR A 87 -6.01 -25.95 -6.72
CA THR A 87 -5.34 -26.82 -7.69
C THR A 87 -5.73 -28.27 -7.47
N VAL A 88 -5.61 -28.78 -6.24
CA VAL A 88 -5.97 -30.17 -5.92
C VAL A 88 -7.46 -30.43 -6.23
N GLY A 89 -8.34 -29.51 -5.80
CA GLY A 89 -9.78 -29.64 -6.03
C GLY A 89 -10.15 -29.66 -7.51
N LEU A 90 -9.61 -28.74 -8.31
CA LEU A 90 -9.87 -28.68 -9.74
C LEU A 90 -9.33 -29.90 -10.49
N THR A 91 -8.12 -30.37 -10.14
CA THR A 91 -7.54 -31.57 -10.75
C THR A 91 -8.40 -32.80 -10.47
N LEU A 92 -8.82 -33.01 -9.21
CA LEU A 92 -9.69 -34.13 -8.86
C LEU A 92 -11.07 -34.04 -9.53
N ALA A 93 -11.66 -32.84 -9.58
CA ALA A 93 -12.93 -32.61 -10.27
C ALA A 93 -12.86 -32.88 -11.79
N THR A 94 -11.66 -32.83 -12.39
CA THR A 94 -11.47 -33.14 -13.82
C THR A 94 -11.37 -34.65 -14.08
N ILE A 95 -10.93 -35.43 -13.08
CA ILE A 95 -10.73 -36.88 -13.19
C ILE A 95 -12.05 -37.65 -13.01
N VAL A 96 -12.95 -37.13 -12.18
CA VAL A 96 -14.31 -37.67 -11.94
C VAL A 96 -15.23 -37.29 -13.08
#